data_AF-A0A368GFH6-F1
#
_entry.id   AF-A0A368GFH6-F1
#
_cell.length_a   1.000
_cell.length_b   1.000
_cell.length_c   1.000
_cell.angle_alpha   90.00
_cell.angle_beta   90.00
_cell.angle_gamma   90.00
#
_symmetry.space_group_name_H-M   'P 1'
#
loop_
_entity.id
_entity.type
_entity.pdbx_description
1 polymer ?
#
loop_
_entity_poly.entity_id
_entity_poly.type
_entity_poly.pdbx_seq_one_letter_code
_entity_poly.pdbx_strand_id
1 'polypeptide(L)'
;MDLNQFNELITRMQSSDNEQRTQAETIYHEIEIRTLTLLLYSLYVQQDATPEITRFRWSVLGNNVILAFQNRLMSLVLLRRLIQNQWDEFKEGLGDNLEIFLDQILRGFNDESDNGFRKKMLMVIAEMARNTIDEDTGKQKWLGVIGLLNHCMSSKKAEDLICVASILEAVPNVFGSDYDQYMHDVKRGNSYQCMTIAKQPYNIVIGNVCLPKCSTR
;
A
#
# COMPACT_ATOMS: atom_id res chain seq x y z
N MET A 1 -8.02 -17.79 -16.63
CA MET A 1 -8.98 -17.53 -15.53
C MET A 1 -9.53 -16.13 -15.73
N ASP A 2 -10.84 -15.95 -15.69
CA ASP A 2 -11.46 -14.61 -15.75
C ASP A 2 -11.59 -13.98 -14.35
N LEU A 3 -12.02 -12.71 -14.29
CA LEU A 3 -12.12 -11.96 -13.04
C LEU A 3 -13.17 -12.54 -12.07
N ASN A 4 -14.27 -13.10 -12.56
CA ASN A 4 -15.32 -13.67 -11.72
C ASN A 4 -14.83 -14.97 -11.07
N GLN A 5 -14.20 -15.85 -11.86
CA GLN A 5 -13.55 -17.06 -11.37
C GLN A 5 -12.46 -16.74 -10.35
N PHE A 6 -11.70 -15.68 -10.58
CA PHE A 6 -10.68 -15.22 -9.64
C PHE A 6 -11.29 -14.69 -8.33
N ASN A 7 -12.37 -13.92 -8.40
CA ASN A 7 -13.08 -13.44 -7.21
C ASN A 7 -13.62 -14.59 -6.35
N GLU A 8 -14.17 -15.63 -6.99
CA GLU A 8 -14.58 -16.86 -6.31
C GLU A 8 -13.39 -17.61 -5.71
N LEU A 9 -12.24 -17.63 -6.38
CA LEU A 9 -11.00 -18.20 -5.83
C LEU A 9 -10.57 -17.47 -4.55
N ILE A 10 -10.52 -16.13 -4.58
CA ILE A 10 -10.20 -15.30 -3.40
C ILE A 10 -11.21 -15.52 -2.26
N THR A 11 -12.48 -15.73 -2.58
CA THR A 11 -13.51 -16.09 -1.59
C THR A 11 -13.19 -17.43 -0.93
N ARG A 12 -12.85 -18.46 -1.72
CA ARG A 12 -12.51 -19.80 -1.20
C ARG A 12 -11.23 -19.81 -0.36
N MET A 13 -10.23 -18.98 -0.71
CA MET A 13 -9.02 -18.79 0.11
C MET A 13 -9.32 -18.23 1.52
N GLN A 14 -10.49 -17.63 1.71
CA GLN A 14 -10.93 -17.09 3.00
C GLN A 14 -11.96 -18.01 3.71
N SER A 15 -12.18 -19.22 3.20
CA SER A 15 -13.11 -20.18 3.77
C SER A 15 -12.65 -20.66 5.16
N SER A 16 -13.62 -20.93 6.04
CA SER A 16 -13.37 -21.60 7.33
C SER A 16 -13.06 -23.09 7.15
N ASP A 17 -13.40 -23.68 6.01
CA ASP A 17 -13.05 -25.05 5.65
C ASP A 17 -11.59 -25.11 5.16
N ASN A 18 -10.74 -25.79 5.93
CA ASN A 18 -9.32 -25.90 5.65
C ASN A 18 -9.01 -26.63 4.34
N GLU A 19 -9.81 -27.62 3.94
CA GLU A 19 -9.57 -28.37 2.70
C GLU A 19 -9.83 -27.47 1.49
N GLN A 20 -10.97 -26.77 1.50
CA GLN A 20 -11.30 -25.81 0.45
C GLN A 20 -10.29 -24.67 0.36
N ARG A 21 -9.85 -24.15 1.52
CA ARG A 21 -8.85 -23.08 1.57
C ARG A 21 -7.51 -23.54 0.98
N THR A 22 -7.03 -24.73 1.37
CA THR A 22 -5.75 -25.28 0.88
C THR A 22 -5.78 -25.55 -0.62
N GLN A 23 -6.89 -26.09 -1.14
CA GLN A 23 -7.07 -26.29 -2.59
C GLN A 23 -7.07 -24.96 -3.34
N ALA A 24 -7.75 -23.93 -2.81
CA ALA A 24 -7.78 -22.60 -3.43
C ALA A 24 -6.39 -21.92 -3.41
N GLU A 25 -5.65 -22.04 -2.30
CA GLU A 25 -4.27 -21.54 -2.20
C GLU A 25 -3.35 -22.23 -3.22
N THR A 26 -3.52 -23.54 -3.46
CA THR A 26 -2.75 -24.28 -4.48
C THR A 26 -3.01 -23.74 -5.88
N ILE A 27 -4.29 -23.58 -6.26
CA ILE A 27 -4.67 -23.01 -7.57
C ILE A 27 -4.11 -21.59 -7.71
N TYR A 28 -4.17 -20.79 -6.64
CA TYR A 28 -3.64 -19.42 -6.64
C TYR A 28 -2.13 -19.38 -6.96
N HIS A 29 -1.35 -20.31 -6.41
CA HIS A 29 0.10 -20.38 -6.65
C HIS A 29 0.48 -20.86 -8.05
N GLU A 30 -0.43 -21.50 -8.78
CA GLU A 30 -0.21 -21.93 -10.17
C GLU A 30 -0.51 -20.82 -11.20
N ILE A 31 -1.09 -19.69 -10.78
CA ILE A 31 -1.41 -18.59 -11.68
C ILE A 31 -0.11 -17.85 -12.07
N GLU A 32 0.10 -17.72 -13.37
CA GLU A 32 1.21 -16.94 -13.95
C GLU A 32 1.20 -15.48 -13.45
N ILE A 33 2.37 -14.95 -13.10
CA ILE A 33 2.53 -13.71 -12.31
C ILE A 33 1.94 -12.48 -12.99
N ARG A 34 2.09 -12.32 -14.31
CA ARG A 34 1.49 -11.21 -15.04
C ARG A 34 -0.03 -11.28 -14.95
N THR A 35 -0.59 -12.46 -15.21
CA THR A 35 -2.04 -12.70 -15.10
C THR A 35 -2.53 -12.45 -13.68
N LEU A 36 -1.81 -12.94 -12.68
CA LEU A 36 -2.13 -12.76 -11.27
C LEU A 36 -2.12 -11.28 -10.88
N THR A 37 -1.12 -10.52 -11.31
CA THR A 37 -1.00 -9.08 -11.06
C THR A 37 -2.20 -8.32 -11.61
N LEU A 38 -2.56 -8.59 -12.87
CA LEU A 38 -3.69 -7.95 -13.54
C LEU A 38 -5.01 -8.32 -12.86
N LEU A 39 -5.20 -9.58 -12.47
CA LEU A 39 -6.41 -10.03 -11.77
C LEU A 39 -6.54 -9.41 -10.37
N LEU A 40 -5.44 -9.35 -9.59
CA LEU A 40 -5.43 -8.73 -8.26
C LEU A 40 -5.77 -7.24 -8.33
N TYR A 41 -5.16 -6.51 -9.27
CA TYR A 41 -5.43 -5.09 -9.44
C TYR A 41 -6.84 -4.84 -9.99
N SER A 42 -7.28 -5.60 -10.99
CA SER A 42 -8.64 -5.50 -11.53
C SER A 42 -9.71 -5.77 -10.48
N LEU A 43 -9.48 -6.77 -9.61
CA LEU A 43 -10.38 -7.08 -8.51
C LEU A 43 -10.45 -5.91 -7.50
N TYR A 44 -9.32 -5.26 -7.22
CA TYR A 44 -9.31 -4.05 -6.37
C TYR A 44 -10.11 -2.90 -7.00
N VAL A 45 -9.90 -2.63 -8.30
CA VAL A 45 -10.52 -1.52 -9.04
C VAL A 45 -12.02 -1.71 -9.21
N GLN A 46 -12.54 -2.94 -9.11
CA GLN A 46 -13.98 -3.19 -9.24
C GLN A 46 -14.78 -2.42 -8.18
N GLN A 47 -15.38 -1.30 -8.60
CA GLN A 47 -16.10 -0.33 -7.75
C GLN A 47 -17.56 -0.70 -7.49
N ASP A 48 -18.05 -1.85 -8.00
CA ASP A 48 -19.44 -2.30 -7.82
C ASP A 48 -19.84 -2.50 -6.35
N ALA A 49 -18.89 -2.42 -5.41
CA ALA A 49 -19.10 -2.58 -3.97
C ALA A 49 -19.13 -1.26 -3.17
N THR A 50 -19.19 -0.09 -3.80
CA THR A 50 -19.32 1.20 -3.08
C THR A 50 -20.68 1.85 -3.33
N PRO A 51 -21.73 1.52 -2.55
CA PRO A 51 -22.77 2.49 -2.28
C PRO A 51 -22.17 3.61 -1.42
N GLU A 52 -22.57 4.87 -1.65
CA GLU A 52 -22.27 6.05 -0.81
C GLU A 52 -22.68 5.92 0.69
N ILE A 53 -23.05 4.73 1.16
CA ILE A 53 -23.75 4.46 2.43
C ILE A 53 -22.88 3.70 3.46
N THR A 54 -21.62 3.36 3.15
CA THR A 54 -20.81 2.46 4.01
C THR A 54 -20.14 3.09 5.24
N ARG A 55 -20.32 4.40 5.50
CA ARG A 55 -19.68 5.02 6.68
C ARG A 55 -20.39 4.73 8.00
N PHE A 56 -21.65 4.25 8.00
CA PHE A 56 -22.45 4.19 9.23
C PHE A 56 -23.16 2.87 9.58
N ARG A 57 -23.18 1.82 8.74
CA ARG A 57 -23.82 0.56 9.16
C ARG A 57 -23.38 -0.69 8.41
N TRP A 58 -22.25 -1.25 8.82
CA TRP A 58 -21.77 -2.55 8.37
C TRP A 58 -22.71 -3.69 8.77
N SER A 59 -23.56 -3.50 9.78
CA SER A 59 -24.55 -4.47 10.24
C SER A 59 -25.83 -4.58 9.38
N VAL A 60 -25.96 -3.79 8.31
CA VAL A 60 -27.16 -3.77 7.44
C VAL A 60 -26.85 -4.18 6.00
N LEU A 61 -25.57 -4.27 5.62
CA LEU A 61 -25.19 -4.69 4.28
C LEU A 61 -25.32 -6.21 4.16
N GLY A 62 -25.95 -6.68 3.09
CA GLY A 62 -26.07 -8.11 2.81
C GLY A 62 -24.70 -8.77 2.62
N ASN A 63 -24.63 -10.08 2.88
CA ASN A 63 -23.38 -10.86 2.88
C ASN A 63 -22.51 -10.65 1.63
N ASN A 64 -23.13 -10.48 0.45
CA ASN A 64 -22.41 -10.30 -0.81
C ASN A 64 -21.59 -8.99 -0.86
N VAL A 65 -22.08 -7.91 -0.23
CA VAL A 65 -21.36 -6.62 -0.19
C VAL A 65 -20.15 -6.72 0.75
N ILE A 66 -20.31 -7.40 1.89
CA ILE A 66 -19.22 -7.65 2.84
C ILE A 66 -18.13 -8.50 2.18
N LEU A 67 -18.51 -9.57 1.49
CA LEU A 67 -17.58 -10.44 0.76
C LEU A 67 -16.83 -9.69 -0.33
N ALA A 68 -17.52 -8.87 -1.14
CA ALA A 68 -16.88 -8.07 -2.17
C ALA A 68 -15.83 -7.10 -1.58
N PHE A 69 -16.16 -6.42 -0.48
CA PHE A 69 -15.21 -5.56 0.22
C PHE A 69 -13.99 -6.33 0.76
N GLN A 70 -14.22 -7.49 1.37
CA GLN A 70 -13.15 -8.36 1.87
C GLN A 70 -12.23 -8.83 0.74
N ASN A 71 -12.79 -9.23 -0.39
CA ASN A 71 -12.03 -9.70 -1.55
C ASN A 71 -11.18 -8.59 -2.17
N ARG A 72 -11.70 -7.36 -2.26
CA ARG A 72 -10.93 -6.17 -2.66
C ARG A 72 -9.77 -5.88 -1.70
N LEU A 73 -10.00 -5.99 -0.38
CA LEU A 73 -8.92 -5.78 0.59
C LEU A 73 -7.88 -6.89 0.50
N MET A 74 -8.33 -8.12 0.32
CA MET A 74 -7.46 -9.29 0.18
C MET A 74 -6.59 -9.17 -1.08
N SER A 75 -7.12 -8.64 -2.17
CA SER A 75 -6.33 -8.46 -3.40
C SER A 75 -5.16 -7.50 -3.21
N LEU A 76 -5.32 -6.41 -2.46
CA LEU A 76 -4.20 -5.52 -2.10
C LEU A 76 -3.18 -6.19 -1.17
N VAL A 77 -3.65 -7.00 -0.22
CA VAL A 77 -2.76 -7.75 0.69
C VAL A 77 -1.92 -8.76 -0.11
N LEU A 78 -2.55 -9.50 -1.02
CA LEU A 78 -1.89 -10.47 -1.87
C LEU A 78 -0.96 -9.80 -2.89
N LEU A 79 -1.37 -8.68 -3.48
CA LEU A 79 -0.52 -7.90 -4.40
C LEU A 79 0.76 -7.41 -3.70
N ARG A 80 0.63 -6.87 -2.47
CA ARG A 80 1.82 -6.51 -1.69
C ARG A 80 2.72 -7.71 -1.44
N ARG A 81 2.15 -8.86 -1.06
CA ARG A 81 2.93 -10.09 -0.80
C ARG A 81 3.65 -10.59 -2.05
N LEU A 82 3.00 -10.53 -3.22
CA LEU A 82 3.60 -10.87 -4.49
C LEU A 82 4.84 -10.01 -4.76
N ILE A 83 4.69 -8.69 -4.66
CA ILE A 83 5.78 -7.72 -4.86
C ILE A 83 6.91 -7.93 -3.85
N GLN A 84 6.56 -8.14 -2.57
CA GLN A 84 7.53 -8.34 -1.49
C GLN A 84 8.36 -9.62 -1.68
N ASN A 85 7.76 -10.70 -2.21
CA ASN A 85 8.40 -12.01 -2.26
C ASN A 85 8.99 -12.36 -3.64
N GLN A 86 8.49 -11.75 -4.72
CA GLN A 86 8.79 -12.13 -6.11
C GLN A 86 8.98 -10.88 -6.98
N TRP A 87 9.77 -9.91 -6.52
CA TRP A 87 9.96 -8.64 -7.24
C TRP A 87 10.50 -8.80 -8.66
N ASP A 88 11.54 -9.61 -8.84
CA ASP A 88 12.18 -9.77 -10.16
C ASP A 88 11.21 -10.41 -11.16
N GLU A 89 10.54 -11.49 -10.77
CA GLU A 89 9.54 -12.16 -11.60
C GLU A 89 8.33 -11.26 -11.88
N PHE A 90 7.88 -10.48 -10.90
CA PHE A 90 6.84 -9.46 -11.05
C PHE A 90 7.23 -8.39 -12.09
N LYS A 91 8.45 -7.87 -11.96
CA LYS A 91 9.01 -6.85 -12.85
C LYS A 91 9.17 -7.38 -14.27
N GLU A 92 9.73 -8.59 -14.42
CA GLU A 92 9.88 -9.27 -15.72
C GLU A 92 8.53 -9.58 -16.36
N GLY A 93 7.57 -10.08 -15.57
CA GLY A 93 6.22 -10.41 -16.05
C GLY A 93 5.46 -9.18 -16.58
N LEU A 94 5.66 -8.01 -15.98
CA LEU A 94 5.08 -6.76 -16.49
C LEU A 94 5.86 -6.19 -17.68
N GLY A 95 7.18 -6.35 -17.71
CA GLY A 95 8.06 -5.82 -18.75
C GLY A 95 7.86 -4.32 -18.95
N ASP A 96 7.59 -3.91 -20.19
CA ASP A 96 7.34 -2.50 -20.54
C ASP A 96 6.10 -1.91 -19.87
N ASN A 97 5.21 -2.72 -19.29
CA ASN A 97 4.01 -2.25 -18.59
C ASN A 97 4.26 -1.86 -17.13
N LEU A 98 5.48 -2.05 -16.60
CA LEU A 98 5.77 -1.74 -15.20
C LEU A 98 5.49 -0.25 -14.88
N GLU A 99 6.01 0.67 -15.69
CA GLU A 99 5.82 2.11 -15.47
C GLU A 99 4.34 2.50 -15.53
N ILE A 100 3.59 1.90 -16.48
CA ILE A 100 2.13 2.10 -16.58
C ILE A 100 1.43 1.61 -15.30
N PHE A 101 1.84 0.47 -14.76
CA PHE A 101 1.27 -0.09 -13.55
C PHE A 101 1.58 0.77 -12.31
N LEU A 102 2.81 1.27 -12.20
CA LEU A 102 3.21 2.20 -11.14
C LEU A 102 2.34 3.46 -11.15
N ASP A 103 2.12 4.04 -12.33
CA ASP A 103 1.24 5.20 -12.49
C ASP A 103 -0.23 4.88 -12.15
N GLN A 104 -0.73 3.72 -12.56
CA GLN A 104 -2.08 3.25 -12.22
C GLN A 104 -2.28 3.10 -10.71
N ILE A 105 -1.28 2.59 -10.00
CA ILE A 105 -1.33 2.45 -8.54
C ILE A 105 -1.39 3.81 -7.85
N LEU A 106 -0.60 4.79 -8.30
CA LEU A 106 -0.65 6.15 -7.75
C LEU A 106 -1.98 6.85 -8.04
N ARG A 107 -2.52 6.69 -9.26
CA ARG A 107 -3.85 7.20 -9.61
C ARG A 107 -4.93 6.57 -8.73
N GLY A 108 -4.91 5.24 -8.61
CA GLY A 108 -5.83 4.52 -7.73
C GLY A 108 -5.77 4.99 -6.28
N PHE A 109 -4.58 5.25 -5.74
CA PHE A 109 -4.44 5.83 -4.40
C PHE A 109 -5.04 7.25 -4.28
N ASN A 110 -4.91 8.09 -5.30
CA ASN A 110 -5.46 9.44 -5.29
C ASN A 110 -6.98 9.45 -5.40
N ASP A 111 -7.55 8.52 -6.16
CA ASP A 111 -9.01 8.40 -6.36
C ASP A 111 -9.71 7.63 -5.22
N GLU A 112 -8.96 6.86 -4.43
CA GLU A 112 -9.52 6.08 -3.32
C GLU A 112 -9.94 6.97 -2.14
N SER A 113 -11.20 6.84 -1.73
CA SER A 113 -11.81 7.63 -0.66
C SER A 113 -11.91 6.89 0.66
N ASP A 114 -11.89 5.55 0.64
CA ASP A 114 -11.97 4.75 1.86
C ASP A 114 -10.59 4.61 2.51
N ASN A 115 -10.50 5.02 3.78
CA ASN A 115 -9.24 5.00 4.52
C ASN A 115 -8.66 3.59 4.73
N GLY A 116 -9.50 2.55 4.75
CA GLY A 116 -9.05 1.15 4.83
C GLY A 116 -8.31 0.73 3.57
N PHE A 117 -8.90 1.00 2.40
CA PHE A 117 -8.25 0.77 1.11
C PHE A 117 -7.02 1.65 0.91
N ARG A 118 -7.10 2.96 1.21
CA ARG A 118 -5.94 3.88 1.13
C ARG A 118 -4.75 3.35 1.92
N LYS A 119 -4.99 2.88 3.16
CA LYS A 119 -3.92 2.31 4.00
C LYS A 119 -3.31 1.06 3.38
N LYS A 120 -4.13 0.15 2.82
CA LYS A 120 -3.61 -1.07 2.16
C LYS A 120 -2.86 -0.74 0.88
N MET A 121 -3.36 0.18 0.07
CA MET A 121 -2.71 0.67 -1.14
C MET A 121 -1.36 1.31 -0.81
N LEU A 122 -1.30 2.09 0.27
CA LEU A 122 -0.06 2.70 0.73
C LEU A 122 1.01 1.66 1.09
N MET A 123 0.60 0.51 1.66
CA MET A 123 1.54 -0.59 1.93
C MET A 123 2.05 -1.24 0.63
N VAL A 124 1.25 -1.27 -0.44
CA VAL A 124 1.69 -1.71 -1.78
C VAL A 124 2.67 -0.70 -2.38
N ILE A 125 2.33 0.60 -2.34
CA ILE A 125 3.19 1.69 -2.81
C ILE A 125 4.54 1.68 -2.10
N ALA A 126 4.55 1.52 -0.78
CA ALA A 126 5.78 1.45 -0.01
C ALA A 126 6.66 0.26 -0.41
N GLU A 127 6.05 -0.91 -0.68
CA GLU A 127 6.78 -2.08 -1.15
C GLU A 127 7.40 -1.86 -2.54
N MET A 128 6.65 -1.26 -3.46
CA MET A 128 7.20 -0.88 -4.78
C MET A 128 8.33 0.13 -4.65
N ALA A 129 8.13 1.18 -3.84
CA ALA A 129 9.10 2.24 -3.63
C ALA A 129 10.44 1.73 -3.08
N ARG A 130 10.40 0.67 -2.25
CA ARG A 130 11.59 -0.02 -1.76
C ARG A 130 12.35 -0.71 -2.89
N ASN A 131 11.64 -1.40 -3.76
CA ASN A 131 12.24 -2.20 -4.83
C ASN A 131 12.63 -1.37 -6.07
N THR A 132 12.19 -0.12 -6.16
CA THR A 132 12.56 0.81 -7.25
C THR A 132 13.78 1.69 -6.91
N ILE A 133 14.39 1.51 -5.74
CA ILE A 133 15.67 2.14 -5.43
C ILE A 133 16.77 1.42 -6.22
N ASP A 134 17.57 2.20 -6.96
CA ASP A 134 18.72 1.71 -7.69
C ASP A 134 19.79 1.20 -6.71
N GLU A 135 20.20 -0.06 -6.85
CA GLU A 135 21.17 -0.68 -5.93
C GLU A 135 22.58 -0.07 -6.07
N ASP A 136 22.96 0.36 -7.27
CA ASP A 136 24.32 0.87 -7.56
C ASP A 136 24.51 2.33 -7.08
N THR A 137 23.53 3.17 -7.38
CA THR A 137 23.56 4.62 -7.11
C THR A 137 22.82 4.99 -5.83
N GLY A 138 21.98 4.10 -5.30
CA GLY A 138 21.09 4.37 -4.19
C GLY A 138 19.97 5.35 -4.53
N LYS A 139 19.75 5.71 -5.81
CA LYS A 139 18.74 6.69 -6.23
C LYS A 139 17.35 6.07 -6.37
N GLN A 140 16.31 6.81 -6.02
CA GLN A 140 14.94 6.41 -6.30
C GLN A 140 14.64 6.54 -7.80
N LYS A 141 14.39 5.42 -8.49
CA LYS A 141 14.03 5.45 -9.93
C LYS A 141 12.58 5.88 -10.14
N TRP A 142 11.70 5.54 -9.21
CA TRP A 142 10.29 5.83 -9.36
C TRP A 142 9.98 7.28 -8.94
N LEU A 143 10.10 8.22 -9.87
CA LEU A 143 9.84 9.64 -9.59
C LEU A 143 8.39 9.91 -9.16
N GLY A 144 7.45 9.04 -9.52
CA GLY A 144 6.06 9.12 -9.09
C GLY A 144 5.91 9.08 -7.56
N VAL A 145 6.67 8.24 -6.85
CA VAL A 145 6.59 8.20 -5.37
C VAL A 145 7.18 9.46 -4.74
N ILE A 146 8.23 10.03 -5.34
CA ILE A 146 8.80 11.30 -4.90
C ILE A 146 7.78 12.44 -5.11
N GLY A 147 7.09 12.45 -6.24
CA GLY A 147 6.00 13.38 -6.52
C GLY A 147 4.86 13.27 -5.49
N LEU A 148 4.45 12.06 -5.16
CA LEU A 148 3.44 11.79 -4.12
C LEU A 148 3.90 12.34 -2.76
N LEU A 149 5.13 12.04 -2.33
CA LEU A 149 5.67 12.52 -1.06
C LEU A 149 5.73 14.05 -1.01
N ASN A 150 6.21 14.71 -2.07
CA ASN A 150 6.25 16.17 -2.14
C ASN A 150 4.86 16.80 -2.07
N HIS A 151 3.89 16.20 -2.76
CA HIS A 151 2.49 16.64 -2.69
C HIS A 151 1.95 16.52 -1.26
N CYS A 152 2.15 15.36 -0.62
CA CYS A 152 1.64 15.11 0.72
C CYS A 152 2.35 15.94 1.80
N MET A 153 3.67 16.17 1.69
CA MET A 153 4.43 17.04 2.60
C MET A 153 4.00 18.51 2.51
N SER A 154 3.52 18.94 1.35
CA SER A 154 3.00 20.30 1.12
C SER A 154 1.54 20.45 1.55
N SER A 155 0.85 19.35 1.85
CA SER A 155 -0.57 19.35 2.22
C SER A 155 -0.78 19.78 3.67
N LYS A 156 -1.96 20.35 3.93
CA LYS A 156 -2.44 20.66 5.29
C LYS A 156 -3.32 19.56 5.88
N LYS A 157 -3.62 18.50 5.10
CA LYS A 157 -4.47 17.39 5.55
C LYS A 157 -3.64 16.41 6.38
N ALA A 158 -4.14 16.06 7.56
CA ALA A 158 -3.47 15.08 8.43
C ALA A 158 -3.31 13.71 7.75
N GLU A 159 -4.26 13.29 6.92
CA GLU A 159 -4.21 12.02 6.18
C GLU A 159 -3.03 11.96 5.20
N ASP A 160 -2.68 13.09 4.57
CA ASP A 160 -1.54 13.18 3.66
C ASP A 160 -0.22 13.13 4.45
N LEU A 161 -0.16 13.75 5.62
CA LEU A 161 1.03 13.66 6.49
C LEU A 161 1.22 12.24 7.05
N ILE A 162 0.14 11.53 7.35
CA ILE A 162 0.18 10.11 7.72
C ILE A 162 0.70 9.26 6.54
N CYS A 163 0.34 9.62 5.31
CA CYS A 163 0.87 8.96 4.11
C CYS A 163 2.40 9.05 4.06
N VAL A 164 2.94 10.27 4.21
CA VAL A 164 4.39 10.52 4.26
C VAL A 164 5.04 9.71 5.38
N ALA A 165 4.50 9.78 6.59
CA ALA A 165 5.05 9.07 7.74
C ALA A 165 5.09 7.55 7.52
N SER A 166 4.01 6.98 6.95
CA SER A 166 3.93 5.54 6.71
C SER A 166 4.93 5.06 5.64
N ILE A 167 5.14 5.84 4.58
CA ILE A 167 6.16 5.51 3.57
C ILE A 167 7.55 5.63 4.17
N LEU A 168 7.85 6.67 4.95
CA LEU A 168 9.17 6.84 5.57
C LEU A 168 9.46 5.78 6.65
N GLU A 169 8.45 5.34 7.38
CA GLU A 169 8.57 4.23 8.32
C GLU A 169 8.87 2.93 7.58
N ALA A 170 8.17 2.67 6.47
CA ALA A 170 8.38 1.47 5.68
C ALA A 170 9.67 1.52 4.84
N VAL A 171 10.09 2.68 4.36
CA VAL A 171 11.24 2.87 3.46
C VAL A 171 12.02 4.13 3.88
N PRO A 172 12.86 4.06 4.92
CA PRO A 172 13.57 5.23 5.44
C PRO A 172 14.49 5.91 4.42
N ASN A 173 15.00 5.14 3.46
CA ASN A 173 15.86 5.59 2.36
C ASN A 173 15.07 5.87 1.07
N VAL A 174 13.77 6.15 1.12
CA VAL A 174 12.92 6.34 -0.08
C VAL A 174 13.41 7.44 -1.03
N PHE A 175 14.07 8.47 -0.50
CA PHE A 175 14.68 9.57 -1.27
C PHE A 175 16.07 9.23 -1.82
N GLY A 176 16.64 8.10 -1.41
CA GLY A 176 17.95 7.65 -1.89
C GLY A 176 19.08 8.62 -1.57
N SER A 177 20.00 8.77 -2.52
CA SER A 177 21.14 9.71 -2.42
C SER A 177 20.72 11.19 -2.35
N ASP A 178 19.49 11.52 -2.73
CA ASP A 178 19.01 12.90 -2.80
C ASP A 178 18.34 13.35 -1.49
N TYR A 179 18.41 12.54 -0.44
CA TYR A 179 17.78 12.76 0.86
C TYR A 179 18.02 14.15 1.47
N ASP A 180 19.23 14.70 1.35
CA ASP A 180 19.58 16.01 1.91
C ASP A 180 18.71 17.15 1.34
N GLN A 181 18.25 17.02 0.09
CA GLN A 181 17.37 18.00 -0.55
C GLN A 181 15.98 18.01 0.09
N TYR A 182 15.50 16.85 0.54
CA TYR A 182 14.16 16.68 1.10
C TYR A 182 14.12 16.78 2.62
N MET A 183 15.28 16.71 3.28
CA MET A 183 15.42 16.72 4.74
C MET A 183 14.68 17.89 5.41
N HIS A 184 14.72 19.09 4.81
CA HIS A 184 14.05 20.26 5.35
C HIS A 184 12.52 20.10 5.36
N ASP A 185 11.96 19.56 4.27
CA ASP A 185 10.51 19.38 4.13
C ASP A 185 10.01 18.18 4.93
N VAL A 186 10.81 17.11 5.02
CA VAL A 186 10.56 15.98 5.92
C VAL A 186 10.51 16.44 7.37
N LYS A 187 11.45 17.30 7.80
CA LYS A 187 11.43 17.87 9.16
C LYS A 187 10.22 18.77 9.36
N ARG A 188 9.88 19.64 8.40
CA ARG A 188 8.71 20.53 8.50
C ARG A 188 7.40 19.74 8.62
N GLY A 189 7.22 18.71 7.78
CA GLY A 189 6.03 17.85 7.79
C GLY A 189 5.92 16.99 9.06
N ASN A 190 7.05 16.50 9.59
CA ASN A 190 7.06 15.64 10.77
C ASN A 190 7.10 16.40 12.12
N SER A 191 7.58 17.65 12.16
CA SER A 191 7.95 18.32 13.42
C SER A 191 6.80 18.93 14.24
N TYR A 192 5.56 19.01 13.74
CA TYR A 192 4.47 19.61 14.54
C TYR A 192 3.12 18.88 14.52
N GLN A 193 2.83 18.03 13.52
CA GLN A 193 1.54 17.32 13.44
C GLN A 193 1.65 15.79 13.54
N CYS A 194 2.71 15.17 13.03
CA CYS A 194 2.87 13.70 13.11
C CYS A 194 3.30 13.20 14.51
N MET A 195 4.07 13.98 15.27
CA MET A 195 4.51 13.56 16.62
C MET A 195 3.39 13.44 17.66
N THR A 196 2.20 14.02 17.43
CA THR A 196 1.05 13.86 18.33
C THR A 196 0.28 12.57 18.05
N ILE A 197 0.33 12.06 16.82
CA ILE A 197 -0.38 10.83 16.40
C ILE A 197 0.52 9.59 16.58
N ALA A 198 1.86 9.75 16.49
CA ALA A 198 2.84 8.68 16.73
C ALA A 198 3.09 8.34 18.21
N LYS A 199 2.30 8.87 19.17
CA LYS A 199 2.37 8.48 20.59
C LYS A 199 1.66 7.15 20.89
N GLN A 200 1.85 6.13 20.05
CA GLN A 200 1.66 4.73 20.44
C GLN A 200 3.01 3.99 20.28
N PRO A 201 3.33 3.07 21.20
CA PRO A 201 4.69 2.90 21.68
C PRO A 201 5.47 1.91 20.83
N TYR A 202 6.09 2.36 19.73
CA TYR A 202 7.21 1.64 19.14
C TYR A 202 8.31 2.63 18.77
N ASN A 203 9.47 2.42 19.38
CA ASN A 203 10.65 3.26 19.28
C ASN A 203 11.16 3.30 17.84
N ILE A 204 10.82 4.36 17.10
CA ILE A 204 11.54 4.74 15.89
C ILE A 204 12.72 5.62 16.34
N VAL A 205 13.91 5.02 16.39
CA VAL A 205 15.17 5.77 16.54
C VAL A 205 15.58 6.22 15.14
N ILE A 206 15.26 7.46 14.79
CA ILE A 206 15.87 8.15 13.65
C ILE A 206 17.05 8.95 14.20
N GLY A 207 18.27 8.55 13.80
CA GLY A 207 19.56 9.25 13.93
C GLY A 207 19.75 10.24 15.10
N ASN A 208 20.50 9.84 16.13
CA ASN A 208 21.23 10.64 17.13
C ASN A 208 20.61 11.95 17.67
N VAL A 209 19.29 12.10 17.69
CA VAL A 209 18.61 13.21 18.39
C VAL A 209 17.61 12.63 19.38
N CYS A 210 18.11 12.35 20.59
CA CYS A 210 17.25 12.30 21.77
C CYS A 210 16.90 13.73 22.16
N LEU A 211 15.62 14.11 22.08
CA LEU A 211 15.09 15.32 22.73
C LEU A 211 14.34 14.95 24.02
N PRO A 212 14.34 15.85 25.01
CA PRO A 212 14.57 15.50 26.42
C PRO A 212 13.35 14.88 27.09
N LYS A 213 13.63 14.03 28.08
CA LYS A 213 12.66 13.66 29.12
C LYS A 213 12.05 14.94 29.68
N CYS A 214 10.74 15.12 29.52
CA CYS A 214 10.00 16.02 30.40
C CYS A 214 10.13 15.46 31.82
N SER A 215 11.09 16.01 32.56
CA SER A 215 11.17 15.90 34.01
C SER A 215 9.89 16.45 34.60
N THR A 216 9.35 15.66 35.52
CA THR A 216 8.34 15.97 36.54
C THR A 216 8.31 17.44 36.96
N ARG A 217 7.13 18.04 36.89
CA ARG A 217 6.47 18.71 38.02
C ARG A 217 4.97 18.80 37.77
#